data_AF-A0A2D6EKG5-F1
#
_entry.id   AF-A0A2D6EKG5-F1
#
_cell.length_a   1.000
_cell.length_b   1.000
_cell.length_c   1.000
_cell.angle_alpha   90.00
_cell.angle_beta   90.00
_cell.angle_gamma   90.00
#
_symmetry.space_group_name_H-M   'P 1'
#
loop_
_entity.id
_entity.type
_entity.pdbx_description
1 polymer ?
#
loop_
_entity_poly.entity_id
_entity_poly.type
_entity_poly.pdbx_seq_one_letter_code
_entity_poly.pdbx_strand_id
1 'polypeptide(L)'
;MKRNLSHLSLMFPRRLMSSSQTPTQMSFDYAREIKNMYAQQGGAGYKRNGVLKVGTSLAGEDIQTLMHYVPPSGQVQILAVSSAGSIYLLEGESWQVKYSGLNPQDKVRWVHFAGKLVFCNGLDAVMSWNGEAVEVVCEYIQEQGGNLLYVSENTFSVESDATLYPTGKELRLENAAGDVVESVVASASQSGNVTTVTMQTDVVDSTLTSVALKEYPPKFQHLYAAHDSVWGDLTCNIELFLKCRWHSGCDYTCHKLGRKP
;
A
#
# COMPACT_ATOMS: atom_id res chain seq x y z
N MET A 1 18.09 6.51 75.79
CA MET A 1 18.01 5.57 74.65
C MET A 1 19.07 5.92 73.62
N LYS A 2 20.17 5.16 73.56
CA LYS A 2 21.17 5.27 72.48
C LYS A 2 20.66 4.49 71.27
N ARG A 3 20.37 5.14 70.15
CA ARG A 3 19.96 4.48 68.90
C ARG A 3 21.22 3.94 68.21
N ASN A 4 21.32 2.61 68.16
CA ASN A 4 22.39 1.88 67.48
C ASN A 4 22.16 1.98 65.96
N LEU A 5 22.96 2.78 65.26
CA LEU A 5 22.97 2.91 63.79
C LEU A 5 23.86 1.83 63.15
N SER A 6 23.73 0.57 63.56
CA SER A 6 24.61 -0.50 63.07
C SER A 6 24.14 -1.16 61.77
N HIS A 7 22.96 -0.81 61.25
CA HIS A 7 22.48 -1.37 59.99
C HIS A 7 21.74 -0.33 59.14
N LEU A 8 22.36 0.03 58.01
CA LEU A 8 21.74 0.77 56.92
C LEU A 8 21.64 -0.20 55.74
N SER A 9 20.43 -0.71 55.47
CA SER A 9 20.20 -1.64 54.36
C SER A 9 20.10 -0.84 53.07
N LEU A 10 21.19 -0.77 52.31
CA LEU A 10 21.18 -0.28 50.93
C LEU A 10 20.93 -1.49 50.02
N MET A 11 19.82 -1.46 49.29
CA MET A 11 19.49 -2.48 48.29
C MET A 11 20.36 -2.31 47.04
N PHE A 12 21.62 -2.70 47.12
CA PHE A 12 22.47 -2.89 45.96
C PHE A 12 22.33 -4.31 45.42
N PRO A 13 22.22 -4.51 44.09
CA PRO A 13 22.32 -5.83 43.49
C PRO A 13 23.67 -6.48 43.85
N ARG A 14 23.64 -7.75 44.26
CA ARG A 14 24.77 -8.55 44.76
C ARG A 14 26.02 -8.66 43.84
N ARG A 15 26.03 -8.03 42.66
CA ARG A 15 27.13 -8.10 41.68
C ARG A 15 27.94 -6.80 41.52
N LEU A 16 27.61 -5.72 42.26
CA LEU A 16 28.38 -4.48 42.25
C LEU A 16 29.15 -4.33 43.57
N MET A 17 30.20 -5.14 43.76
CA MET A 17 31.11 -4.98 44.92
C MET A 17 32.42 -4.26 44.58
N SER A 18 32.64 -3.91 43.30
CA SER A 18 33.70 -2.99 42.91
C SER A 18 33.46 -2.47 41.50
N SER A 19 32.81 -1.33 41.38
CA SER A 19 32.93 -0.51 40.17
C SER A 19 33.18 0.91 40.63
N SER A 20 34.41 1.38 40.44
CA SER A 20 34.83 2.79 40.61
C SER A 20 34.17 3.75 39.62
N GLN A 21 33.14 3.29 38.90
CA GLN A 21 32.46 4.01 37.84
C GLN A 21 31.30 4.79 38.43
N THR A 22 31.22 6.07 38.08
CA THR A 22 30.08 6.90 38.49
C THR A 22 28.79 6.34 37.87
N PRO A 23 27.61 6.59 38.45
CA PRO A 23 26.33 6.16 37.88
C PRO A 23 26.08 6.62 36.43
N THR A 24 26.77 7.69 36.00
CA THR A 24 26.79 8.21 34.63
C THR A 24 27.69 7.44 33.66
N GLN A 25 28.48 6.48 34.13
CA GLN A 25 29.36 5.63 33.31
C GLN A 25 28.96 4.15 33.39
N MET A 26 27.91 3.81 34.15
CA MET A 26 27.39 2.44 34.23
C MET A 26 26.58 2.06 32.98
N SER A 27 26.82 0.83 32.49
CA SER A 27 26.05 0.23 31.40
C SER A 27 24.56 0.05 31.79
N PHE A 28 23.69 0.04 30.78
CA PHE A 28 22.26 -0.23 30.92
C PHE A 28 21.94 -1.63 31.45
N ASP A 29 22.87 -2.58 31.33
CA ASP A 29 22.73 -3.93 31.89
C ASP A 29 22.57 -3.93 33.42
N TYR A 30 22.97 -2.83 34.07
CA TYR A 30 22.89 -2.65 35.52
C TYR A 30 21.77 -1.69 35.95
N ALA A 31 20.99 -1.14 35.00
CA ALA A 31 19.91 -0.23 35.30
C ALA A 31 18.65 -0.99 35.78
N ARG A 32 18.02 -0.50 36.85
CA ARG A 32 16.72 -1.03 37.30
C ARG A 32 15.57 -0.59 36.38
N GLU A 33 15.65 0.62 35.84
CA GLU A 33 14.67 1.19 34.95
C GLU A 33 15.33 2.26 34.07
N ILE A 34 15.01 2.28 32.78
CA ILE A 34 15.49 3.28 31.82
C ILE A 34 14.28 4.05 31.28
N LYS A 35 14.27 5.37 31.47
CA LYS A 35 13.22 6.27 30.99
C LYS A 35 13.83 7.44 30.25
N ASN A 36 13.25 7.80 29.09
CA ASN A 36 13.59 8.99 28.31
C ASN A 36 15.10 9.18 28.02
N MET A 37 15.80 8.10 27.69
CA MET A 37 17.25 8.10 27.46
C MET A 37 17.62 7.22 26.26
N TYR A 38 18.60 7.65 25.46
CA TYR A 38 19.20 6.86 24.38
C TYR A 38 20.45 6.13 24.87
N ALA A 39 20.61 4.87 24.49
CA ALA A 39 21.80 4.08 24.84
C ALA A 39 23.06 4.61 24.16
N GLN A 40 24.17 4.60 24.89
CA GLN A 40 25.49 4.81 24.32
C GLN A 40 26.31 3.53 24.53
N GLN A 41 27.13 3.17 23.55
CA GLN A 41 27.90 1.93 23.53
C GLN A 41 28.94 1.80 24.68
N GLY A 42 29.26 2.88 25.38
CA GLY A 42 30.36 2.93 26.36
C GLY A 42 30.06 3.62 27.69
N GLY A 43 28.79 3.78 28.09
CA GLY A 43 28.45 4.43 29.36
C GLY A 43 26.96 4.69 29.54
N ALA A 44 26.60 5.58 30.48
CA ALA A 44 25.21 6.00 30.58
C ALA A 44 24.81 6.81 29.35
N GLY A 45 23.55 6.70 28.98
CA GLY A 45 22.98 7.35 27.83
C GLY A 45 22.81 8.86 27.97
N TYR A 46 22.38 9.50 26.88
CA TYR A 46 21.95 10.89 26.90
C TYR A 46 20.43 11.01 26.86
N LYS A 47 19.90 12.11 27.40
CA LYS A 47 18.45 12.38 27.43
C LYS A 47 17.90 12.35 26.01
N ARG A 48 16.74 11.69 25.83
CA ARG A 48 16.03 11.67 24.54
C ARG A 48 15.75 13.11 24.11
N ASN A 49 15.90 13.38 22.81
CA ASN A 49 15.51 14.65 22.22
C ASN A 49 14.04 14.95 22.57
N GLY A 50 13.74 16.23 22.79
CA GLY A 50 12.37 16.68 23.00
C GLY A 50 11.47 16.30 21.81
N VAL A 51 10.17 16.23 22.06
CA VAL A 51 9.18 16.05 20.99
C VAL A 51 8.65 17.41 20.59
N LEU A 52 8.55 17.66 19.29
CA LEU A 52 7.88 18.83 18.72
C LEU A 52 6.50 18.39 18.23
N LYS A 53 5.48 19.21 18.48
CA LYS A 53 4.16 19.02 17.88
C LYS A 53 4.27 19.35 16.39
N VAL A 54 3.84 18.41 15.55
CA VAL A 54 3.80 18.58 14.10
C VAL A 54 2.34 18.59 13.67
N GLY A 55 1.92 19.66 13.00
CA GLY A 55 0.56 19.84 12.51
C GLY A 55 -0.46 20.22 13.60
N THR A 56 -1.61 20.66 13.12
CA THR A 56 -2.81 20.90 13.93
C THR A 56 -3.56 19.60 14.20
N SER A 57 -4.46 19.60 15.19
CA SER A 57 -5.36 18.47 15.42
C SER A 57 -6.40 18.40 14.32
N LEU A 58 -6.67 17.18 13.83
CA LEU A 58 -7.76 16.94 12.89
C LEU A 58 -9.10 17.25 13.57
N ALA A 59 -9.98 18.02 12.93
CA ALA A 59 -11.23 18.45 13.55
C ALA A 59 -12.30 17.36 13.43
N GLY A 60 -12.81 16.86 14.56
CA GLY A 60 -13.95 15.92 14.61
C GLY A 60 -13.63 14.47 14.20
N GLU A 61 -12.37 14.17 13.88
CA GLU A 61 -11.92 12.85 13.42
C GLU A 61 -10.63 12.45 14.13
N ASP A 62 -10.45 11.14 14.37
CA ASP A 62 -9.24 10.59 14.98
C ASP A 62 -8.32 10.02 13.90
N ILE A 63 -7.00 10.21 14.08
CA ILE A 63 -6.00 9.62 13.19
C ILE A 63 -5.78 8.15 13.58
N GLN A 64 -6.11 7.22 12.69
CA GLN A 64 -5.93 5.78 12.90
C GLN A 64 -4.54 5.29 12.48
N THR A 65 -4.04 5.79 11.36
CA THR A 65 -2.74 5.41 10.79
C THR A 65 -2.01 6.65 10.29
N LEU A 66 -0.73 6.76 10.65
CA LEU A 66 0.20 7.72 10.05
C LEU A 66 1.11 6.98 9.06
N MET A 67 1.37 7.64 7.94
CA MET A 67 2.18 7.14 6.84
C MET A 67 3.17 8.23 6.44
N HIS A 68 4.33 7.83 5.94
CA HIS A 68 5.25 8.77 5.32
C HIS A 68 5.52 8.32 3.89
N TYR A 69 5.68 9.28 3.00
CA TYR A 69 6.06 9.05 1.63
C TYR A 69 7.31 9.86 1.31
N VAL A 70 8.32 9.21 0.75
CA VAL A 70 9.55 9.86 0.30
C VAL A 70 9.54 9.79 -1.23
N PRO A 71 9.06 10.84 -1.92
CA PRO A 71 9.10 10.91 -3.38
C PRO A 71 10.56 10.92 -3.87
N PRO A 72 10.80 10.61 -5.15
CA PRO A 72 12.11 10.77 -5.78
C PRO A 72 12.69 12.19 -5.66
N SER A 73 11.85 13.21 -5.46
CA SER A 73 12.27 14.59 -5.21
C SER A 73 12.92 14.81 -3.82
N GLY A 74 12.80 13.85 -2.90
CA GLY A 74 13.47 13.83 -1.61
C GLY A 74 12.73 14.55 -0.46
N GLN A 75 11.61 15.23 -0.72
CA GLN A 75 10.83 15.88 0.35
C GLN A 75 9.82 14.92 0.98
N VAL A 76 10.02 14.59 2.26
CA VAL A 76 9.13 13.70 3.01
C VAL A 76 7.74 14.31 3.14
N GLN A 77 6.75 13.58 2.63
CA GLN A 77 5.32 13.87 2.80
C GLN A 77 4.76 13.01 3.95
N ILE A 78 3.90 13.60 4.77
CA ILE A 78 3.24 12.88 5.88
C ILE A 78 1.76 12.76 5.54
N LEU A 79 1.26 11.53 5.50
CA LEU A 79 -0.15 11.24 5.28
C LEU A 79 -0.78 10.67 6.55
N ALA A 80 -2.05 10.98 6.77
CA ALA A 80 -2.85 10.46 7.86
C ALA A 80 -4.14 9.84 7.32
N VAL A 81 -4.50 8.67 7.83
CA VAL A 81 -5.80 8.05 7.60
C VAL A 81 -6.68 8.31 8.81
N SER A 82 -7.86 8.89 8.58
CA SER A 82 -8.81 9.17 9.65
C SER A 82 -9.78 8.01 9.89
N SER A 83 -10.44 8.05 11.05
CA SER A 83 -11.51 7.13 11.42
C SER A 83 -12.74 7.20 10.52
N ALA A 84 -12.89 8.27 9.73
CA ALA A 84 -13.97 8.41 8.74
C ALA A 84 -13.63 7.80 7.37
N GLY A 85 -12.41 7.29 7.19
CA GLY A 85 -11.96 6.74 5.90
C GLY A 85 -11.49 7.81 4.91
N SER A 86 -10.94 8.90 5.41
CA SER A 86 -10.32 9.94 4.59
C SER A 86 -8.80 9.91 4.73
N ILE A 87 -8.10 10.16 3.63
CA ILE A 87 -6.64 10.34 3.59
C ILE A 87 -6.34 11.84 3.54
N TYR A 88 -5.56 12.29 4.51
CA TYR A 88 -5.07 13.66 4.61
C TYR A 88 -3.57 13.73 4.32
N LEU A 89 -3.13 14.79 3.65
CA LEU A 89 -1.74 15.17 3.52
C LEU A 89 -1.45 16.36 4.45
N LEU A 90 -0.34 16.32 5.18
CA LEU A 90 0.12 17.47 5.95
C LEU A 90 0.83 18.46 5.03
N GLU A 91 0.23 19.63 4.85
CA GLU A 91 0.81 20.76 4.10
C GLU A 91 1.09 21.91 5.09
N GLY A 92 2.36 22.15 5.41
CA GLY A 92 2.76 23.05 6.48
C GLY A 92 2.27 22.56 7.84
N GLU A 93 1.30 23.26 8.43
CA GLU A 93 0.68 22.90 9.71
C GLU A 93 -0.77 22.38 9.57
N SER A 94 -1.31 22.37 8.35
CA SER A 94 -2.72 22.04 8.09
C SER A 94 -2.87 20.71 7.36
N TRP A 95 -3.96 20.00 7.67
CA TRP A 95 -4.33 18.76 7.00
C TRP A 95 -5.21 19.05 5.80
N GLN A 96 -4.81 18.57 4.62
CA GLN A 96 -5.57 18.68 3.38
C GLN A 96 -6.11 17.31 2.99
N VAL A 97 -7.43 17.21 2.76
CA VAL A 97 -8.05 15.97 2.26
C VAL A 97 -7.55 15.72 0.84
N LYS A 98 -6.94 14.55 0.61
CA LYS A 98 -6.55 14.09 -0.73
C LYS A 98 -7.44 12.98 -1.26
N TYR A 99 -8.07 12.22 -0.37
CA TYR A 99 -9.00 11.17 -0.73
C TYR A 99 -10.05 10.98 0.36
N SER A 100 -11.26 10.64 -0.03
CA SER A 100 -12.38 10.34 0.87
C SER A 100 -13.15 9.13 0.36
N GLY A 101 -13.70 8.33 1.28
CA GLY A 101 -14.55 7.18 0.93
C GLY A 101 -13.86 5.82 1.07
N LEU A 102 -12.78 5.72 1.85
CA LEU A 102 -12.31 4.42 2.33
C LEU A 102 -13.32 3.86 3.33
N ASN A 103 -13.43 2.54 3.35
CA ASN A 103 -14.20 1.84 4.36
C ASN A 103 -13.48 1.92 5.73
N PRO A 104 -14.11 2.52 6.75
CA PRO A 104 -13.47 2.74 8.06
C PRO A 104 -13.44 1.50 8.96
N GLN A 105 -13.99 0.36 8.52
CA GLN A 105 -14.14 -0.84 9.36
C GLN A 105 -12.81 -1.54 9.67
N ASP A 106 -11.83 -1.49 8.76
CA ASP A 106 -10.52 -2.11 8.97
C ASP A 106 -9.38 -1.09 8.84
N LYS A 107 -8.26 -1.39 9.49
CA LYS A 107 -7.10 -0.52 9.56
C LYS A 107 -6.34 -0.53 8.24
N VAL A 108 -6.09 0.65 7.69
CA VAL A 108 -5.23 0.82 6.52
C VAL A 108 -3.79 0.43 6.86
N ARG A 109 -3.21 -0.44 6.04
CA ARG A 109 -1.79 -0.81 6.02
C ARG A 109 -1.15 -0.27 4.75
N TRP A 110 0.15 -0.01 4.81
CA TRP A 110 0.87 0.60 3.71
C TRP A 110 2.29 0.04 3.56
N VAL A 111 2.84 0.15 2.36
CA VAL A 111 4.20 -0.24 2.01
C VAL A 111 4.76 0.67 0.92
N HIS A 112 6.07 0.92 0.96
CA HIS A 112 6.76 1.59 -0.14
C HIS A 112 7.11 0.59 -1.24
N PHE A 113 6.74 0.92 -2.47
CA PHE A 113 7.11 0.10 -3.62
C PHE A 113 7.14 0.91 -4.91
N ALA A 114 8.13 0.66 -5.77
CA ALA A 114 8.26 1.29 -7.10
C ALA A 114 8.13 2.83 -7.09
N GLY A 115 8.65 3.49 -6.04
CA GLY A 115 8.55 4.94 -5.90
C GLY A 115 7.13 5.45 -5.61
N LYS A 116 6.19 4.58 -5.26
CA LYS A 116 4.85 4.90 -4.78
C LYS A 116 4.65 4.37 -3.36
N LEU A 117 3.65 4.91 -2.66
CA LEU A 117 3.16 4.35 -1.40
C LEU A 117 1.88 3.55 -1.70
N VAL A 118 1.93 2.24 -1.53
CA VAL A 118 0.79 1.33 -1.80
C VAL A 118 0.09 1.01 -0.49
N PHE A 119 -1.23 1.06 -0.46
CA PHE A 119 -2.01 0.81 0.76
C PHE A 119 -3.27 0.00 0.52
N CYS A 120 -3.70 -0.72 1.57
CA CYS A 120 -4.84 -1.63 1.56
C CYS A 120 -5.53 -1.72 2.93
N ASN A 121 -6.79 -2.16 2.94
CA ASN A 121 -7.59 -2.41 4.15
C ASN A 121 -8.45 -3.69 4.06
N GLY A 122 -8.19 -4.58 3.09
CA GLY A 122 -8.95 -5.82 2.89
C GLY A 122 -10.37 -5.67 2.33
N LEU A 123 -10.94 -4.46 2.34
CA LEU A 123 -12.34 -4.20 1.95
C LEU A 123 -12.45 -3.36 0.67
N ASP A 124 -11.52 -2.43 0.48
CA ASP A 124 -11.46 -1.58 -0.71
C ASP A 124 -10.43 -2.12 -1.72
N ALA A 125 -10.49 -1.58 -2.93
CA ALA A 125 -9.45 -1.84 -3.92
C ALA A 125 -8.10 -1.34 -3.41
N VAL A 126 -7.02 -2.01 -3.83
CA VAL A 126 -5.66 -1.58 -3.50
C VAL A 126 -5.43 -0.22 -4.16
N MET A 127 -4.90 0.72 -3.39
CA MET A 127 -4.67 2.09 -3.83
C MET A 127 -3.19 2.41 -3.71
N SER A 128 -2.76 3.41 -4.48
CA SER A 128 -1.40 3.91 -4.46
C SER A 128 -1.37 5.43 -4.41
N TRP A 129 -0.36 5.97 -3.75
CA TRP A 129 -0.06 7.40 -3.71
C TRP A 129 1.25 7.65 -4.45
N ASN A 130 1.18 8.51 -5.46
CA ASN A 130 2.32 8.87 -6.32
C ASN A 130 3.06 10.14 -5.86
N GLY A 131 2.52 10.87 -4.88
CA GLY A 131 3.03 12.16 -4.42
C GLY A 131 2.08 13.34 -4.63
N GLU A 132 1.03 13.13 -5.42
CA GLU A 132 0.05 14.15 -5.79
C GLU A 132 -1.39 13.67 -5.60
N ALA A 133 -1.69 12.45 -6.08
CA ALA A 133 -3.02 11.88 -6.06
C ALA A 133 -3.04 10.43 -5.56
N VAL A 134 -4.19 10.03 -5.03
CA VAL A 134 -4.52 8.64 -4.74
C VAL A 134 -5.10 8.01 -6.01
N GLU A 135 -4.48 6.95 -6.48
CA GLU A 135 -4.88 6.19 -7.66
C GLU A 135 -5.26 4.76 -7.26
N VAL A 136 -6.34 4.22 -7.84
CA VAL A 136 -6.65 2.79 -7.71
C VAL A 136 -5.67 2.00 -8.57
N VAL A 137 -5.06 0.97 -7.98
CA VAL A 137 -4.13 0.09 -8.69
C VAL A 137 -4.92 -0.82 -9.63
N CYS A 138 -4.63 -0.76 -10.92
CA CYS A 138 -5.24 -1.57 -11.97
C CYS A 138 -4.22 -1.85 -13.08
N GLU A 139 -4.29 -3.03 -13.69
CA GLU A 139 -3.46 -3.43 -14.83
C GLU A 139 -4.33 -3.55 -16.08
N TYR A 140 -3.79 -3.17 -17.23
CA TYR A 140 -4.41 -3.45 -18.52
C TYR A 140 -3.77 -4.70 -19.13
N ILE A 141 -4.50 -5.80 -19.13
CA ILE A 141 -4.07 -7.06 -19.75
C ILE A 141 -4.42 -6.99 -21.23
N GLN A 142 -3.43 -6.67 -22.05
CA GLN A 142 -3.58 -6.69 -23.50
C GLN A 142 -3.62 -8.13 -24.02
N GLU A 143 -4.65 -8.46 -24.79
CA GLU A 143 -4.62 -9.71 -25.56
C GLU A 143 -3.69 -9.54 -26.76
N GLN A 144 -2.74 -10.46 -26.94
CA GLN A 144 -2.06 -10.66 -28.22
C GLN A 144 -3.00 -11.41 -29.18
N GLY A 145 -4.19 -10.86 -29.41
CA GLY A 145 -5.15 -11.39 -30.36
C GLY A 145 -4.77 -10.92 -31.76
N GLY A 146 -3.95 -11.70 -32.46
CA GLY A 146 -3.63 -11.44 -33.86
C GLY A 146 -4.80 -11.80 -34.76
N ASN A 147 -5.91 -11.05 -34.69
CA ASN A 147 -7.05 -10.95 -35.64
C ASN A 147 -8.22 -10.16 -34.99
N LEU A 148 -7.97 -8.94 -34.49
CA LEU A 148 -9.05 -8.02 -34.09
C LEU A 148 -9.78 -7.55 -35.35
N LEU A 149 -11.10 -7.80 -35.39
CA LEU A 149 -11.96 -7.44 -36.52
C LEU A 149 -13.02 -6.45 -36.06
N TYR A 150 -13.07 -5.30 -36.70
CA TYR A 150 -14.16 -4.34 -36.55
C TYR A 150 -15.45 -4.91 -37.18
N VAL A 151 -16.56 -4.87 -36.44
CA VAL A 151 -17.88 -5.28 -36.92
C VAL A 151 -18.80 -4.06 -37.03
N SER A 152 -18.88 -3.26 -35.97
CA SER A 152 -19.67 -2.03 -35.90
C SER A 152 -19.10 -1.09 -34.84
N GLU A 153 -19.66 0.12 -34.74
CA GLU A 153 -19.21 1.18 -33.83
C GLU A 153 -19.21 0.78 -32.34
N ASN A 154 -19.90 -0.30 -31.98
CA ASN A 154 -19.92 -0.86 -30.62
C ASN A 154 -19.50 -2.34 -30.55
N THR A 155 -19.11 -2.95 -31.67
CA THR A 155 -18.85 -4.40 -31.70
C THR A 155 -17.56 -4.71 -32.43
N PHE A 156 -16.74 -5.54 -31.80
CA PHE A 156 -15.56 -6.13 -32.41
C PHE A 156 -15.58 -7.65 -32.22
N SER A 157 -14.87 -8.34 -33.10
CA SER A 157 -14.64 -9.78 -33.01
C SER A 157 -13.16 -10.06 -32.79
N VAL A 158 -12.87 -11.03 -31.94
CA VAL A 158 -11.51 -11.46 -31.59
C VAL A 158 -11.46 -12.98 -31.45
N GLU A 159 -10.34 -13.58 -31.85
CA GLU A 159 -10.09 -15.01 -31.64
C GLU A 159 -9.69 -15.27 -30.17
N SER A 160 -10.68 -15.33 -29.28
CA SER A 160 -10.50 -15.57 -27.85
C SER A 160 -11.72 -16.25 -27.23
N ASP A 161 -11.60 -16.70 -25.98
CA ASP A 161 -12.69 -17.32 -25.22
C ASP A 161 -13.62 -16.24 -24.65
N ALA A 162 -14.94 -16.40 -24.79
CA ALA A 162 -15.90 -15.40 -24.30
C ALA A 162 -15.88 -15.24 -22.78
N THR A 163 -15.36 -16.21 -22.03
CA THR A 163 -15.17 -16.11 -20.58
C THR A 163 -14.21 -15.01 -20.15
N LEU A 164 -13.34 -14.55 -21.07
CA LEU A 164 -12.43 -13.44 -20.83
C LEU A 164 -13.14 -12.07 -20.86
N TYR A 165 -14.33 -12.00 -21.47
CA TYR A 165 -15.12 -10.78 -21.61
C TYR A 165 -16.46 -10.86 -20.88
N PRO A 166 -16.47 -11.00 -19.54
CA PRO A 166 -17.72 -11.01 -18.80
C PRO A 166 -18.39 -9.64 -18.85
N THR A 167 -19.72 -9.64 -18.90
CA THR A 167 -20.55 -8.42 -18.89
C THR A 167 -20.19 -7.51 -17.70
N GLY A 168 -20.01 -6.22 -17.98
CA GLY A 168 -19.68 -5.21 -16.98
C GLY A 168 -18.18 -4.97 -16.77
N LYS A 169 -17.29 -5.67 -17.47
CA LYS A 169 -15.85 -5.37 -17.45
C LYS A 169 -15.50 -4.13 -18.25
N GLU A 170 -14.56 -3.34 -17.73
CA GLU A 170 -13.97 -2.19 -18.41
C GLU A 170 -12.87 -2.65 -19.38
N LEU A 171 -12.93 -2.14 -20.59
CA LEU A 171 -11.95 -2.36 -21.65
C LEU A 171 -11.32 -1.03 -22.05
N ARG A 172 -10.04 -1.09 -22.39
CA ARG A 172 -9.31 -0.02 -23.05
C ARG A 172 -9.01 -0.45 -24.47
N LEU A 173 -9.45 0.35 -25.43
CA LEU A 173 -9.22 0.14 -26.86
C LEU A 173 -8.26 1.19 -27.38
N GLU A 174 -7.40 0.78 -28.29
CA GLU A 174 -6.45 1.68 -28.95
C GLU A 174 -6.62 1.61 -30.47
N ASN A 175 -6.81 2.76 -31.09
CA ASN A 175 -6.90 2.90 -32.54
C ASN A 175 -5.52 3.11 -33.16
N ALA A 176 -5.41 2.93 -34.48
CA ALA A 176 -4.14 3.06 -35.22
C ALA A 176 -3.52 4.47 -35.11
N ALA A 177 -4.31 5.49 -34.78
CA ALA A 177 -3.85 6.85 -34.52
C ALA A 177 -3.24 7.04 -33.11
N GLY A 178 -3.28 6.02 -32.25
CA GLY A 178 -2.86 6.08 -30.84
C GLY A 178 -3.94 6.64 -29.91
N ASP A 179 -5.16 6.87 -30.42
CA ASP A 179 -6.29 7.31 -29.61
C ASP A 179 -6.76 6.16 -28.72
N VAL A 180 -6.77 6.43 -27.41
CA VAL A 180 -7.16 5.49 -26.36
C VAL A 180 -8.57 5.82 -25.92
N VAL A 181 -9.45 4.81 -25.94
CA VAL A 181 -10.82 4.98 -25.43
C VAL A 181 -11.22 3.85 -24.50
N GLU A 182 -11.98 4.19 -23.47
CA GLU A 182 -12.48 3.26 -22.46
C GLU A 182 -13.98 2.99 -22.66
N SER A 183 -14.38 1.75 -22.49
CA SER A 183 -15.78 1.34 -22.55
C SER A 183 -16.04 0.10 -21.70
N VAL A 184 -17.30 -0.32 -21.61
CA VAL A 184 -17.76 -1.44 -20.79
C VAL A 184 -18.38 -2.51 -21.68
N VAL A 185 -18.07 -3.77 -21.41
CA VAL A 185 -18.67 -4.92 -22.10
C VAL A 185 -20.16 -5.01 -21.77
N ALA A 186 -21.02 -4.89 -22.78
CA ALA A 186 -22.46 -5.14 -22.65
C ALA A 186 -22.77 -6.64 -22.73
N SER A 187 -22.20 -7.32 -23.72
CA SER A 187 -22.34 -8.75 -23.91
C SER A 187 -21.17 -9.32 -24.70
N ALA A 188 -20.89 -10.60 -24.49
CA ALA A 188 -19.96 -11.36 -25.31
C ALA A 188 -20.66 -12.64 -25.78
N SER A 189 -20.49 -12.97 -27.05
CA SER A 189 -21.04 -14.18 -27.66
C SER A 189 -19.95 -14.91 -28.41
N GLN A 190 -19.88 -16.23 -28.22
CA GLN A 190 -18.87 -17.06 -28.87
C GLN A 190 -19.50 -17.90 -29.97
N SER A 191 -18.87 -17.91 -31.14
CA SER A 191 -19.19 -18.83 -32.23
C SER A 191 -17.90 -19.51 -32.68
N GLY A 192 -17.74 -20.77 -32.29
CA GLY A 192 -16.47 -21.48 -32.47
C GLY A 192 -15.33 -20.84 -31.66
N ASN A 193 -14.28 -20.41 -32.35
CA ASN A 193 -13.11 -19.77 -31.73
C ASN A 193 -13.15 -18.24 -31.80
N VAL A 194 -14.21 -17.66 -32.37
CA VAL A 194 -14.36 -16.21 -32.50
C VAL A 194 -15.38 -15.73 -31.47
N THR A 195 -14.96 -14.81 -30.64
CA THR A 195 -15.82 -14.11 -29.69
C THR A 195 -16.14 -12.73 -30.26
N THR A 196 -17.43 -12.45 -30.36
CA THR A 196 -17.96 -11.13 -30.71
C THR A 196 -18.36 -10.43 -29.43
N VAL A 197 -17.68 -9.32 -29.14
CA VAL A 197 -17.87 -8.50 -27.95
C VAL A 197 -18.64 -7.24 -28.35
N THR A 198 -19.80 -7.04 -27.74
CA THR A 198 -20.60 -5.82 -27.88
C THR A 198 -20.42 -4.96 -26.65
N MET A 199 -20.12 -3.69 -26.87
CA MET A 199 -19.89 -2.69 -25.83
C MET A 199 -21.13 -1.84 -25.58
N GLN A 200 -21.18 -1.20 -24.41
CA GLN A 200 -22.31 -0.35 -24.03
C GLN A 200 -22.34 0.98 -24.78
N THR A 201 -21.21 1.42 -25.31
CA THR A 201 -21.05 2.71 -26.00
C THR A 201 -20.45 2.49 -27.39
N ASP A 202 -20.78 3.41 -28.29
CA ASP A 202 -20.27 3.41 -29.67
C ASP A 202 -18.87 4.07 -29.65
N VAL A 203 -17.84 3.26 -29.51
CA VAL A 203 -16.44 3.71 -29.30
C VAL A 203 -15.42 2.97 -30.15
N VAL A 204 -15.86 1.96 -30.89
CA VAL A 204 -15.03 1.13 -31.76
C VAL A 204 -14.94 1.79 -33.12
N ASP A 205 -13.74 1.86 -33.69
CA ASP A 205 -13.51 2.26 -35.09
C ASP A 205 -12.88 1.11 -35.88
N SER A 206 -13.04 1.16 -37.19
CA SER A 206 -12.37 0.35 -38.21
C SER A 206 -10.84 0.32 -38.09
N THR A 207 -10.25 1.28 -37.37
CA THR A 207 -8.81 1.39 -37.11
C THR A 207 -8.36 0.76 -35.79
N LEU A 208 -9.21 -0.05 -35.13
CA LEU A 208 -8.87 -0.73 -33.89
C LEU A 208 -7.60 -1.59 -34.03
N THR A 209 -6.63 -1.38 -33.15
CA THR A 209 -5.34 -2.09 -33.16
C THR A 209 -5.10 -2.94 -31.92
N SER A 210 -5.57 -2.51 -30.74
CA SER A 210 -5.41 -3.27 -29.51
C SER A 210 -6.63 -3.18 -28.62
N VAL A 211 -6.87 -4.24 -27.87
CA VAL A 211 -7.85 -4.31 -26.79
C VAL A 211 -7.14 -4.82 -25.55
N ALA A 212 -7.31 -4.11 -24.45
CA ALA A 212 -6.78 -4.49 -23.15
C ALA A 212 -7.89 -4.50 -22.10
N LEU A 213 -7.92 -5.58 -21.33
CA LEU A 213 -8.87 -5.79 -20.23
C LEU A 213 -8.35 -5.13 -18.97
N LYS A 214 -9.19 -4.36 -18.29
CA LYS A 214 -8.82 -3.77 -17.01
C LYS A 214 -9.04 -4.76 -15.88
N GLU A 215 -7.95 -5.14 -15.22
CA GLU A 215 -7.95 -6.00 -14.06
C GLU A 215 -7.55 -5.25 -12.79
N TYR A 216 -8.16 -5.67 -11.69
CA TYR A 216 -7.90 -5.11 -10.36
C TYR A 216 -7.27 -6.18 -9.47
N PRO A 217 -6.33 -5.79 -8.58
CA PRO A 217 -5.72 -6.76 -7.69
C PRO A 217 -6.80 -7.23 -6.72
N PRO A 218 -6.71 -8.49 -6.24
CA PRO A 218 -7.54 -8.93 -5.14
C PRO A 218 -7.40 -7.98 -3.95
N LYS A 219 -8.47 -7.87 -3.16
CA LYS A 219 -8.46 -7.03 -1.96
C LYS A 219 -7.53 -7.67 -0.92
N PHE A 220 -6.44 -6.99 -0.59
CA PHE A 220 -5.46 -7.51 0.39
C PHE A 220 -5.69 -6.91 1.77
N GLN A 221 -5.58 -7.74 2.80
CA GLN A 221 -5.59 -7.27 4.19
C GLN A 221 -4.18 -6.86 4.64
N HIS A 222 -3.15 -7.54 4.13
CA HIS A 222 -1.75 -7.27 4.45
C HIS A 222 -0.92 -7.12 3.19
N LEU A 223 0.04 -6.20 3.22
CA LEU A 223 1.01 -5.97 2.16
C LEU A 223 2.43 -6.03 2.70
N TYR A 224 3.33 -6.56 1.88
CA TYR A 224 4.76 -6.60 2.15
C TYR A 224 5.54 -6.43 0.83
N ALA A 225 6.63 -5.68 0.85
CA ALA A 225 7.46 -5.48 -0.33
C ALA A 225 8.83 -6.11 -0.11
N ALA A 226 9.23 -7.00 -1.00
CA ALA A 226 10.56 -7.59 -1.03
C ALA A 226 10.90 -8.16 -2.40
N HIS A 227 12.20 -8.18 -2.71
CA HIS A 227 12.73 -8.78 -3.94
C HIS A 227 12.07 -8.21 -5.22
N ASP A 228 11.96 -6.88 -5.29
CA ASP A 228 11.31 -6.15 -6.40
C ASP A 228 9.89 -6.64 -6.69
N SER A 229 9.15 -7.01 -5.65
CA SER A 229 7.75 -7.41 -5.76
C SER A 229 6.97 -6.99 -4.53
N VAL A 230 5.68 -6.72 -4.75
CA VAL A 230 4.71 -6.57 -3.67
C VAL A 230 3.99 -7.90 -3.48
N TRP A 231 3.83 -8.25 -2.21
CA TRP A 231 3.21 -9.46 -1.73
C TRP A 231 1.99 -9.08 -0.93
N GLY A 232 0.85 -9.69 -1.24
CA GLY A 232 -0.40 -9.46 -0.53
C GLY A 232 -1.02 -10.76 0.00
N ASP A 233 -1.67 -10.67 1.16
CA ASP A 233 -2.42 -11.77 1.78
C ASP A 233 -3.86 -11.33 2.10
N LEU A 234 -4.80 -12.28 2.00
CA LEU A 234 -6.22 -12.16 2.29
C LEU A 234 -6.55 -12.52 3.76
N THR A 235 -5.69 -13.30 4.42
CA THR A 235 -5.89 -13.75 5.81
C THR A 235 -4.57 -13.77 6.56
N CYS A 236 -4.56 -13.71 7.89
CA CYS A 236 -3.32 -13.82 8.68
C CYS A 236 -2.59 -15.18 8.57
N ASN A 237 -3.03 -16.09 7.70
CA ASN A 237 -2.49 -17.41 7.48
C ASN A 237 -1.67 -17.43 6.19
N ILE A 238 -0.40 -17.81 6.32
CA ILE A 238 0.76 -17.80 5.40
C ILE A 238 0.53 -18.47 4.01
N GLU A 239 -0.68 -18.88 3.66
CA GLU A 239 -0.96 -19.85 2.59
C GLU A 239 -1.18 -19.25 1.20
N LEU A 240 -1.41 -17.94 1.05
CA LEU A 240 -1.62 -17.33 -0.26
C LEU A 240 -0.76 -16.07 -0.47
N PHE A 241 0.37 -16.25 -1.16
CA PHE A 241 1.20 -15.13 -1.61
C PHE A 241 0.93 -14.84 -3.08
N LEU A 242 0.39 -13.65 -3.35
CA LEU A 242 0.29 -13.11 -4.69
C LEU A 242 1.50 -12.21 -4.94
N LYS A 243 2.35 -12.61 -5.90
CA LYS A 243 3.48 -11.80 -6.35
C LYS A 243 2.97 -10.79 -7.37
N CYS A 244 3.01 -9.51 -7.03
CA CYS A 244 2.75 -8.41 -7.95
C CYS A 244 4.09 -7.80 -8.40
N ARG A 245 4.41 -7.92 -9.69
CA ARG A 245 5.59 -7.26 -10.29
C ARG A 245 5.12 -6.03 -11.06
N TRP A 246 5.52 -4.84 -10.59
CA TRP A 246 5.15 -3.59 -11.26
C TRP A 246 6.11 -3.28 -12.40
N HIS A 247 5.56 -2.95 -13.56
CA HIS A 247 6.31 -2.36 -14.67
C HIS A 247 5.85 -0.89 -14.79
N SER A 248 6.70 -0.02 -15.36
CA SER A 248 6.39 1.41 -15.50
C SER A 248 5.01 1.64 -16.14
N GLY A 249 4.19 2.50 -15.54
CA GLY A 249 2.74 2.52 -15.79
C GLY A 249 2.01 1.91 -14.59
N CYS A 250 0.68 1.94 -14.54
CA CYS A 250 -0.08 1.33 -13.43
C CYS A 250 -0.04 -0.22 -13.43
N ASP A 251 0.76 -0.84 -14.30
CA ASP A 251 0.69 -2.26 -14.62
C ASP A 251 1.35 -3.14 -13.54
N TYR A 252 0.64 -4.18 -13.08
CA TYR A 252 1.16 -5.18 -12.13
C TYR A 252 0.77 -6.60 -12.57
N THR A 253 1.74 -7.49 -12.76
CA THR A 253 1.43 -8.90 -13.06
C THR A 253 1.28 -9.69 -11.77
N CYS A 254 0.14 -10.35 -11.58
CA CYS A 254 -0.19 -11.08 -10.36
C CYS A 254 -0.09 -12.61 -10.57
N HIS A 255 0.87 -13.27 -9.91
CA HIS A 255 0.98 -14.73 -9.94
C HIS A 255 0.52 -15.35 -8.62
N LYS A 256 -0.46 -16.26 -8.70
CA LYS A 256 -0.90 -17.08 -7.56
C LYS A 256 0.16 -18.14 -7.26
N LEU A 257 0.96 -17.94 -6.22
CA LEU A 257 1.91 -18.94 -5.73
C LEU A 257 1.28 -19.69 -4.57
N GLY A 258 0.66 -20.83 -4.86
CA GLY A 258 0.28 -21.77 -3.82
C GLY A 258 1.53 -22.51 -3.32
N ARG A 259 1.77 -22.53 -2.01
CA ARG A 259 2.64 -23.57 -1.44
C ARG A 259 1.87 -24.89 -1.55
N LYS A 260 2.43 -25.86 -2.28
CA LYS A 260 2.08 -27.26 -2.00
C LYS A 260 2.55 -27.56 -0.56
N PRO A 261 1.75 -28.31 0.23
CA PRO A 261 2.13 -28.70 1.59
C PRO A 261 3.48 -29.43 1.63
#